data_AF-A0A958WNM8-F1
#
_entry.id   AF-A0A958WNM8-F1
#
_cell.length_a   1.000
_cell.length_b   1.000
_cell.length_c   1.000
_cell.angle_alpha   90.00
_cell.angle_beta   90.00
_cell.angle_gamma   90.00
#
_symmetry.space_group_name_H-M   'P 1'
#
loop_
_entity.id
_entity.type
_entity.pdbx_description
1 polymer ?
#
loop_
_entity_poly.entity_id
_entity_poly.type
_entity_poly.pdbx_seq_one_letter_code
_entity_poly.pdbx_strand_id
1 'polypeptide(L)'
;MKKIIFTFFSIAALMVACDPDDDTVKAVYDPTPYALDYGDFPDPNLPADNVPTVSGVQLGRMLFYEKMLSKDGSQSCADCHLQKDGFSDIRQFSIGVEELPGKRQAMGVFNLAWHKNGMFWDGRAPKVRDQALLPIQDPLEMNETLENAVAKLQAEKQYRDQFIRAFGDETVTPERMGLAMEQFEFTMVSNNSKYDRYLAGTEALTDSEERGRVLFFAEFDPFIGQKGGECFHCHAGFNFTNDKFMNNGLDEDAGFTDEGRFKVTNDPADKAKFKVPSLRNIALTPPYMHDGRFSTLEQVMEHYDTGVKNSSTLDGLLFHNIEPGGLQLSAQDRADLVAFLKTLTDVSFMADERFSSPF
;
A
#
# COMPACT_ATOMS: atom_id res chain seq x y z
N MET A 1 -51.47 59.22 57.47
CA MET A 1 -51.26 59.37 56.02
C MET A 1 -50.00 58.62 55.63
N LYS A 2 -50.08 57.91 54.49
CA LYS A 2 -49.10 57.02 53.86
C LYS A 2 -47.66 57.54 53.86
N LYS A 3 -46.68 56.62 53.91
CA LYS A 3 -45.72 56.37 52.82
C LYS A 3 -44.90 55.10 53.10
N ILE A 4 -45.18 54.08 52.30
CA ILE A 4 -44.42 52.83 52.18
C ILE A 4 -43.24 53.14 51.26
N ILE A 5 -42.01 52.89 51.71
CA ILE A 5 -40.79 53.02 50.90
C ILE A 5 -40.46 51.64 50.36
N PHE A 6 -40.63 51.47 49.05
CA PHE A 6 -40.16 50.29 48.31
C PHE A 6 -38.67 50.46 48.01
N THR A 7 -37.83 49.60 48.58
CA THR A 7 -36.41 49.51 48.24
C THR A 7 -36.27 48.50 47.09
N PHE A 8 -35.99 48.98 45.88
CA PHE A 8 -35.72 48.15 44.72
C PHE A 8 -34.31 47.54 44.84
N PHE A 9 -34.25 46.20 44.84
CA PHE A 9 -33.02 45.42 44.73
C PHE A 9 -32.56 45.45 43.26
N SER A 10 -31.45 46.13 42.96
CA SER A 10 -30.78 46.00 41.66
C SER A 10 -29.75 44.89 41.76
N ILE A 11 -30.15 43.67 41.37
CA ILE A 11 -29.23 42.56 41.14
C ILE A 11 -28.49 42.85 39.83
N ALA A 12 -27.23 43.29 39.94
CA ALA A 12 -26.34 43.35 38.79
C ALA A 12 -25.95 41.91 38.41
N ALA A 13 -26.58 41.39 37.37
CA ALA A 13 -26.14 40.16 36.73
C ALA A 13 -24.80 40.43 36.04
N LEU A 14 -23.71 39.95 36.64
CA LEU A 14 -22.41 39.80 35.98
C LEU A 14 -22.59 38.76 34.87
N MET A 15 -22.86 39.22 33.65
CA MET A 15 -22.64 38.40 32.47
C MET A 15 -21.12 38.24 32.32
N VAL A 16 -20.61 37.09 32.78
CA VAL A 16 -19.32 36.59 32.32
C VAL A 16 -19.53 36.22 30.85
N ALA A 17 -19.12 37.11 29.96
CA ALA A 17 -18.95 36.76 28.56
C ALA A 17 -17.79 35.75 28.49
N CYS A 18 -18.10 34.50 28.17
CA CYS A 18 -17.09 33.57 27.67
C CYS A 18 -16.60 34.13 26.34
N ASP A 19 -15.34 34.54 26.31
CA ASP A 19 -14.61 34.83 25.09
C ASP A 19 -14.51 33.51 24.30
N PRO A 20 -15.00 33.40 23.06
CA PRO A 20 -14.88 32.18 22.26
C PRO A 20 -13.46 31.94 21.74
N ASP A 21 -12.50 32.80 22.06
CA ASP A 21 -11.10 32.76 21.60
C ASP A 21 -10.13 32.00 22.53
N ASP A 22 -10.61 31.10 23.40
CA ASP A 22 -9.72 30.22 24.19
C ASP A 22 -9.26 28.96 23.43
N ASP A 23 -8.78 29.15 22.19
CA ASP A 23 -8.10 28.13 21.38
C ASP A 23 -6.57 28.32 21.46
N THR A 24 -6.09 28.58 22.68
CA THR A 24 -4.79 29.22 22.96
C THR A 24 -3.56 28.31 22.85
N VAL A 25 -3.70 27.05 22.42
CA VAL A 25 -2.54 26.20 22.11
C VAL A 25 -2.09 26.48 20.69
N LYS A 26 -1.13 27.40 20.54
CA LYS A 26 -0.43 27.59 19.26
C LYS A 26 0.28 26.29 18.87
N ALA A 27 0.05 25.83 17.64
CA ALA A 27 0.86 24.75 17.08
C ALA A 27 2.34 25.15 17.05
N VAL A 28 3.22 24.22 17.39
CA VAL A 28 4.67 24.42 17.44
C VAL A 28 5.31 23.33 16.61
N TYR A 29 6.34 23.69 15.84
CA TYR A 29 7.15 22.75 15.11
C TYR A 29 7.71 21.65 16.02
N ASP A 30 7.50 20.40 15.65
CA ASP A 30 7.96 19.24 16.39
C ASP A 30 8.75 18.29 15.47
N PRO A 31 10.08 18.47 15.40
CA PRO A 31 10.96 17.63 14.60
C PRO A 31 11.33 16.31 15.29
N THR A 32 10.57 15.86 16.30
CA THR A 32 10.88 14.63 17.04
C THR A 32 11.01 13.46 16.05
N PRO A 33 12.18 12.79 15.96
CA PRO A 33 12.38 11.69 15.04
C PRO A 33 11.39 10.56 15.30
N TYR A 34 10.83 9.98 14.25
CA TYR A 34 10.01 8.79 14.38
C TYR A 34 10.92 7.55 14.42
N ALA A 35 10.79 6.75 15.47
CA ALA A 35 11.48 5.47 15.56
C ALA A 35 10.71 4.42 14.75
N LEU A 36 11.17 4.12 13.54
CA LEU A 36 10.61 3.03 12.73
C LEU A 36 10.81 1.69 13.44
N ASP A 37 9.74 0.92 13.52
CA ASP A 37 9.76 -0.46 14.01
C ASP A 37 9.72 -1.40 12.80
N TYR A 38 10.88 -1.99 12.49
CA TYR A 38 11.04 -2.89 11.36
C TYR A 38 11.59 -4.26 11.75
N GLY A 39 11.68 -4.54 13.06
CA GLY A 39 12.15 -5.83 13.59
C GLY A 39 13.50 -6.25 13.00
N ASP A 40 13.57 -7.46 12.47
CA ASP A 40 14.79 -8.03 11.87
C ASP A 40 14.96 -7.71 10.38
N PHE A 41 14.14 -6.82 9.80
CA PHE A 41 14.33 -6.41 8.41
C PHE A 41 15.64 -5.61 8.26
N PRO A 42 16.25 -5.60 7.07
CA PRO A 42 17.40 -4.73 6.80
C PRO A 42 17.04 -3.27 7.03
N ASP A 43 18.04 -2.43 7.32
CA ASP A 43 17.80 -0.99 7.44
C ASP A 43 17.09 -0.42 6.21
N PRO A 44 16.03 0.40 6.39
CA PRO A 44 15.24 0.93 5.29
C PRO A 44 16.06 1.92 4.45
N ASN A 45 15.72 2.02 3.16
CA ASN A 45 16.36 2.97 2.25
C ASN A 45 15.58 4.30 2.24
N LEU A 46 15.59 5.00 3.37
CA LEU A 46 14.86 6.26 3.51
C LEU A 46 15.55 7.40 2.75
N PRO A 47 14.79 8.28 2.08
CA PRO A 47 15.33 9.50 1.51
C PRO A 47 15.92 10.42 2.58
N ALA A 48 17.17 10.86 2.39
CA ALA A 48 17.85 11.76 3.32
C ALA A 48 17.18 13.14 3.44
N ASP A 49 16.38 13.52 2.44
CA ASP A 49 15.64 14.78 2.39
C ASP A 49 14.24 14.71 3.05
N ASN A 50 13.81 13.53 3.53
CA ASN A 50 12.50 13.36 4.17
C ASN A 50 12.54 12.27 5.26
N VAL A 51 13.39 12.48 6.28
CA VAL A 51 13.46 11.57 7.42
C VAL A 51 12.15 11.64 8.24
N PRO A 52 11.50 10.51 8.55
CA PRO A 52 10.25 10.50 9.31
C PRO A 52 10.35 11.17 10.68
N THR A 53 9.37 12.03 10.98
CA THR A 53 9.15 12.65 12.29
C THR A 53 7.80 12.23 12.84
N VAL A 54 7.60 12.27 14.15
CA VAL A 54 6.30 11.95 14.77
C VAL A 54 5.18 12.80 14.19
N SER A 55 5.43 14.11 14.04
CA SER A 55 4.44 15.04 13.49
C SER A 55 4.22 14.88 11.98
N GLY A 56 5.26 14.59 11.21
CA GLY A 56 5.12 14.33 9.77
C GLY A 56 4.40 13.01 9.46
N VAL A 57 4.67 11.95 10.23
CA VAL A 57 3.92 10.67 10.15
C VAL A 57 2.45 10.89 10.52
N GLN A 58 2.17 11.64 11.58
CA GLN A 58 0.78 11.93 11.97
C GLN A 58 0.03 12.72 10.89
N LEU A 59 0.66 13.74 10.30
CA LEU A 59 0.07 14.48 9.19
C LEU A 59 -0.16 13.57 7.97
N GLY A 60 0.81 12.70 7.63
CA GLY A 60 0.67 11.73 6.54
C GLY A 60 -0.49 10.77 6.76
N ARG A 61 -0.64 10.25 7.98
CA ARG A 61 -1.76 9.40 8.39
C ARG A 61 -3.08 10.13 8.22
N MET A 62 -3.17 11.39 8.65
CA MET A 62 -4.39 12.18 8.45
C MET A 62 -4.72 12.34 6.96
N LEU A 63 -3.73 12.67 6.12
CA LEU A 63 -3.93 12.84 4.68
C LEU A 63 -4.34 11.54 3.98
N PHE A 64 -3.79 10.38 4.37
CA PHE A 64 -4.16 9.08 3.81
C PHE A 64 -5.66 8.76 4.00
N TYR A 65 -6.24 9.22 5.11
CA TYR A 65 -7.66 9.05 5.44
C TYR A 65 -8.52 10.29 5.11
N GLU A 66 -7.94 11.33 4.50
CA GLU A 66 -8.64 12.59 4.25
C GLU A 66 -9.46 12.54 2.96
N LYS A 67 -10.77 12.78 3.10
CA LYS A 67 -11.70 12.76 1.97
C LYS A 67 -11.74 14.07 1.19
N MET A 68 -11.38 15.19 1.79
CA MET A 68 -11.27 16.49 1.12
C MET A 68 -10.28 16.49 -0.06
N LEU A 69 -9.38 15.51 -0.10
CA LEU A 69 -8.47 15.27 -1.22
C LEU A 69 -9.21 14.83 -2.49
N SER A 70 -10.44 14.32 -2.40
CA SER A 70 -11.26 14.02 -3.56
C SER A 70 -12.15 15.18 -3.97
N LYS A 71 -12.56 15.16 -5.24
CA LYS A 71 -13.38 16.20 -5.88
C LYS A 71 -14.58 16.61 -5.02
N ASP A 72 -15.32 15.62 -4.55
CA ASP A 72 -16.60 15.77 -3.87
C ASP A 72 -16.53 15.52 -2.36
N GLY A 73 -15.34 15.23 -1.82
CA GLY A 73 -15.18 14.96 -0.39
C GLY A 73 -15.65 13.58 0.05
N SER A 74 -15.84 12.62 -0.87
CA SER A 74 -16.39 11.30 -0.56
C SER A 74 -15.34 10.19 -0.38
N GLN A 75 -14.13 10.36 -0.92
CA GLN A 75 -13.11 9.31 -1.07
C GLN A 75 -11.75 9.75 -0.54
N SER A 76 -11.03 8.83 0.09
CA SER A 76 -9.66 8.92 0.59
C SER A 76 -8.82 7.78 0.01
N CYS A 77 -7.51 7.77 0.28
CA CYS A 77 -6.63 6.66 -0.10
C CYS A 77 -7.12 5.34 0.54
N ALA A 78 -7.60 5.40 1.78
CA ALA A 78 -8.08 4.25 2.55
C ALA A 78 -9.35 3.57 1.99
N ASP A 79 -10.10 4.23 1.09
CA ASP A 79 -11.28 3.62 0.44
C ASP A 79 -10.91 2.63 -0.68
N CYS A 80 -9.67 2.72 -1.20
CA CYS A 80 -9.08 1.76 -2.14
C CYS A 80 -7.96 0.92 -1.50
N HIS A 81 -7.38 1.41 -0.39
CA HIS A 81 -6.32 0.74 0.35
C HIS A 81 -6.81 0.41 1.76
N LEU A 82 -7.69 -0.61 1.85
CA LEU A 82 -8.37 -0.98 3.09
C LEU A 82 -7.42 -1.74 4.02
N GLN A 83 -7.22 -1.25 5.25
CA GLN A 83 -6.30 -1.85 6.22
C GLN A 83 -6.54 -3.35 6.45
N LYS A 84 -7.81 -3.75 6.62
CA LYS A 84 -8.22 -5.15 6.82
C LYS A 84 -7.88 -6.08 5.64
N ASP A 85 -7.65 -5.52 4.47
CA ASP A 85 -7.35 -6.22 3.23
C ASP A 85 -5.89 -5.97 2.82
N GLY A 86 -4.99 -5.80 3.79
CA GLY A 86 -3.55 -5.56 3.54
C GLY A 86 -3.26 -4.22 2.87
N PHE A 87 -4.10 -3.21 3.10
CA PHE A 87 -4.09 -1.92 2.39
C PHE A 87 -4.20 -2.08 0.88
N SER A 88 -5.09 -2.97 0.44
CA SER A 88 -5.45 -3.21 -0.96
C SER A 88 -6.98 -3.09 -1.13
N ASP A 89 -7.47 -3.39 -2.32
CA ASP A 89 -8.89 -3.45 -2.66
C ASP A 89 -9.25 -4.87 -3.09
N ILE A 90 -10.34 -5.39 -2.54
CA ILE A 90 -10.85 -6.73 -2.89
C ILE A 90 -11.68 -6.75 -4.19
N ARG A 91 -11.93 -5.58 -4.79
CA ARG A 91 -12.52 -5.46 -6.12
C ARG A 91 -11.45 -5.71 -7.18
N GLN A 92 -11.87 -6.19 -8.36
CA GLN A 92 -10.96 -6.33 -9.50
C GLN A 92 -10.30 -5.00 -9.87
N PHE A 93 -11.12 -3.94 -9.93
CA PHE A 93 -10.65 -2.56 -10.07
C PHE A 93 -11.33 -1.71 -9.01
N SER A 94 -10.55 -0.84 -8.37
CA SER A 94 -11.07 0.20 -7.49
C SER A 94 -12.01 1.13 -8.24
N ILE A 95 -13.00 1.66 -7.53
CA ILE A 95 -14.00 2.58 -8.07
C ILE A 95 -13.68 3.99 -7.56
N GLY A 96 -13.47 4.93 -8.48
CA GLY A 96 -13.24 6.34 -8.16
C GLY A 96 -14.52 7.12 -7.82
N VAL A 97 -14.37 8.40 -7.49
CA VAL A 97 -15.48 9.30 -7.11
C VAL A 97 -16.54 9.50 -8.19
N GLU A 98 -16.20 9.25 -9.45
CA GLU A 98 -17.14 9.31 -10.57
C GLU A 98 -17.87 7.98 -10.80
N GLU A 99 -17.76 7.02 -9.87
CA GLU A 99 -18.30 5.65 -9.98
C GLU A 99 -17.75 4.87 -11.18
N LEU A 100 -16.54 5.24 -11.63
CA LEU A 100 -15.84 4.59 -12.73
C LEU A 100 -14.77 3.64 -12.21
N PRO A 101 -14.63 2.44 -12.79
CA PRO A 101 -13.54 1.55 -12.43
C PRO A 101 -12.21 2.04 -12.97
N GLY A 102 -11.15 1.81 -12.19
CA GLY A 102 -9.78 1.93 -12.63
C GLY A 102 -9.40 0.88 -13.69
N LYS A 103 -8.09 0.80 -13.99
CA LYS A 103 -7.55 -0.09 -15.03
C LYS A 103 -6.67 -1.20 -14.50
N ARG A 104 -6.30 -1.14 -13.22
CA ARG A 104 -5.45 -2.13 -12.56
C ARG A 104 -5.93 -2.35 -11.13
N GLN A 105 -5.63 -3.54 -10.61
CA GLN A 105 -5.89 -3.89 -9.22
C GLN A 105 -5.01 -3.03 -8.28
N ALA A 106 -5.58 -2.58 -7.15
CA ALA A 106 -4.88 -1.72 -6.20
C ALA A 106 -3.82 -2.50 -5.40
N MET A 107 -2.54 -2.19 -5.61
CA MET A 107 -1.44 -2.84 -4.89
C MET A 107 -1.52 -2.56 -3.38
N GLY A 108 -1.07 -3.51 -2.56
CA GLY A 108 -0.94 -3.30 -1.11
C GLY A 108 0.03 -2.17 -0.76
N VAL A 109 -0.30 -1.38 0.27
CA VAL A 109 0.55 -0.33 0.84
C VAL A 109 1.21 -0.86 2.10
N PHE A 110 2.36 -1.52 1.94
CA PHE A 110 3.20 -1.98 3.04
C PHE A 110 4.64 -2.14 2.57
N ASN A 111 5.59 -2.02 3.50
CA ASN A 111 7.01 -2.22 3.27
C ASN A 111 7.59 -1.33 2.15
N LEU A 112 6.98 -0.17 1.89
CA LEU A 112 7.41 0.72 0.79
C LEU A 112 8.80 1.30 1.01
N ALA A 113 9.30 1.33 2.25
CA ALA A 113 10.64 1.79 2.61
C ALA A 113 11.78 0.95 2.00
N TRP A 114 11.47 -0.24 1.46
CA TRP A 114 12.44 -1.12 0.80
C TRP A 114 12.24 -1.25 -0.71
N HIS A 115 11.23 -0.60 -1.28
CA HIS A 115 11.00 -0.65 -2.73
C HIS A 115 12.03 0.22 -3.47
N LYS A 116 12.69 -0.36 -4.49
CA LYS A 116 13.80 0.31 -5.21
C LYS A 116 13.51 0.68 -6.66
N ASN A 117 12.44 0.15 -7.23
CA ASN A 117 12.17 0.17 -8.67
C ASN A 117 10.97 1.06 -9.06
N GLY A 118 10.55 1.97 -8.17
CA GLY A 118 9.39 2.83 -8.34
C GLY A 118 8.08 2.23 -7.83
N MET A 119 7.00 2.99 -8.00
CA MET A 119 5.65 2.72 -7.53
C MET A 119 4.68 2.51 -8.70
N PHE A 120 3.51 1.93 -8.39
CA PHE A 120 2.59 1.30 -9.34
C PHE A 120 3.14 0.05 -10.04
N TRP A 121 2.24 -0.70 -10.67
CA TRP A 121 2.55 -1.89 -11.47
C TRP A 121 3.54 -1.65 -12.61
N ASP A 122 3.65 -0.44 -13.17
CA ASP A 122 4.58 -0.11 -14.27
C ASP A 122 5.81 0.69 -13.82
N GLY A 123 5.87 1.09 -12.54
CA GLY A 123 7.00 1.85 -11.99
C GLY A 123 7.03 3.31 -12.41
N ARG A 124 5.92 3.88 -12.87
CA ARG A 124 5.89 5.25 -13.44
C ARG A 124 6.19 6.36 -12.44
N ALA A 125 6.01 6.11 -11.14
CA ALA A 125 6.33 7.06 -10.09
C ALA A 125 7.61 6.62 -9.37
N PRO A 126 8.69 7.44 -9.33
CA PRO A 126 9.97 7.01 -8.79
C PRO A 126 10.00 6.97 -7.26
N LYS A 127 9.23 7.82 -6.57
CA LYS A 127 9.14 7.87 -5.10
C LYS A 127 7.69 7.72 -4.63
N VAL A 128 7.55 7.39 -3.35
CA VAL A 128 6.24 7.33 -2.68
C VAL A 128 5.57 8.71 -2.71
N ARG A 129 6.30 9.78 -2.37
CA ARG A 129 5.76 11.15 -2.40
C ARG A 129 5.22 11.59 -3.77
N ASP A 130 5.82 11.08 -4.86
CA ASP A 130 5.37 11.37 -6.21
C ASP A 130 4.11 10.57 -6.55
N GLN A 131 4.08 9.30 -6.11
CA GLN A 131 2.94 8.43 -6.32
C GLN A 131 1.70 8.91 -5.58
N ALA A 132 1.82 9.32 -4.33
CA ALA A 132 0.69 9.72 -3.48
C ALA A 132 -0.10 10.92 -4.03
N LEU A 133 0.50 11.74 -4.89
CA LEU A 133 -0.15 12.90 -5.53
C LEU A 133 -0.88 12.56 -6.84
N LEU A 134 -0.63 11.39 -7.43
CA LEU A 134 -1.21 11.00 -8.72
C LEU A 134 -2.68 10.55 -8.60
N PRO A 135 -3.08 9.70 -7.62
CA PRO A 135 -4.49 9.34 -7.39
C PRO A 135 -5.43 10.53 -7.17
N ILE A 136 -4.92 11.60 -6.53
CA ILE A 136 -5.68 12.84 -6.32
C ILE A 136 -6.18 13.39 -7.67
N GLN A 137 -5.35 13.31 -8.70
CA GLN A 137 -5.60 13.91 -10.01
C GLN A 137 -6.23 12.96 -11.04
N ASP A 138 -6.16 11.65 -10.83
CA ASP A 138 -6.67 10.70 -11.81
C ASP A 138 -8.21 10.76 -11.87
N PRO A 139 -8.81 10.99 -13.06
CA PRO A 139 -10.27 11.06 -13.20
C PRO A 139 -11.00 9.73 -12.93
N LEU A 140 -10.29 8.60 -12.88
CA LEU A 140 -10.82 7.29 -12.49
C LEU A 140 -10.63 6.99 -11.00
N GLU A 141 -9.97 7.89 -10.25
CA GLU A 141 -9.72 7.79 -8.82
C GLU A 141 -10.40 8.98 -8.12
N MET A 142 -9.66 9.98 -7.65
CA MET A 142 -10.19 11.06 -6.81
C MET A 142 -10.64 12.31 -7.58
N ASN A 143 -10.28 12.41 -8.88
CA ASN A 143 -10.69 13.44 -9.83
C ASN A 143 -10.62 14.90 -9.34
N GLU A 144 -9.56 15.26 -8.62
CA GLU A 144 -9.34 16.57 -8.01
C GLU A 144 -8.07 17.25 -8.54
N THR A 145 -8.00 18.58 -8.48
CA THR A 145 -6.74 19.30 -8.74
C THR A 145 -5.95 19.50 -7.46
N LEU A 146 -4.63 19.42 -7.56
CA LEU A 146 -3.75 19.66 -6.40
C LEU A 146 -3.95 21.09 -5.85
N GLU A 147 -4.20 22.08 -6.71
CA GLU A 147 -4.46 23.45 -6.28
C GLU A 147 -5.71 23.56 -5.40
N ASN A 148 -6.78 22.83 -5.75
CA ASN A 148 -8.02 22.85 -4.99
C ASN A 148 -7.92 22.03 -3.70
N ALA A 149 -7.26 20.85 -3.74
CA ALA A 149 -6.96 20.07 -2.55
C ALA A 149 -6.14 20.88 -1.54
N VAL A 150 -5.11 21.59 -1.99
CA VAL A 150 -4.32 22.51 -1.16
C VAL A 150 -5.21 23.62 -0.59
N ALA A 151 -6.07 24.25 -1.39
CA ALA A 151 -6.95 25.31 -0.91
C ALA A 151 -7.93 24.82 0.18
N LYS A 152 -8.50 23.62 0.02
CA LYS A 152 -9.36 22.97 1.02
C LYS A 152 -8.60 22.75 2.33
N LEU A 153 -7.43 22.12 2.28
CA LEU A 153 -6.61 21.87 3.48
C LEU A 153 -6.12 23.16 4.14
N GLN A 154 -5.69 24.15 3.34
CA GLN A 154 -5.21 25.45 3.85
C GLN A 154 -6.32 26.22 4.59
N ALA A 155 -7.58 26.04 4.20
CA ALA A 155 -8.73 26.69 4.85
C ALA A 155 -9.02 26.11 6.25
N GLU A 156 -8.61 24.87 6.52
CA GLU A 156 -8.89 24.18 7.77
C GLU A 156 -7.80 24.42 8.84
N LYS A 157 -8.20 24.94 10.01
CA LYS A 157 -7.27 25.21 11.12
C LYS A 157 -6.54 23.94 11.57
N GLN A 158 -7.26 22.83 11.62
CA GLN A 158 -6.70 21.53 12.01
C GLN A 158 -5.51 21.16 11.11
N TYR A 159 -5.62 21.35 9.80
CA TYR A 159 -4.52 21.07 8.88
C TYR A 159 -3.40 22.08 9.00
N ARG A 160 -3.68 23.38 9.01
CA ARG A 160 -2.65 24.41 9.24
C ARG A 160 -1.80 24.11 10.48
N ASP A 161 -2.44 23.74 11.58
CA ASP A 161 -1.77 23.36 12.81
C ASP A 161 -0.88 22.11 12.65
N GLN A 162 -1.30 21.10 11.87
CA GLN A 162 -0.47 19.92 11.58
C GLN A 162 0.70 20.22 10.63
N PHE A 163 0.52 21.10 9.64
CA PHE A 163 1.62 21.56 8.80
C PHE A 163 2.65 22.36 9.60
N ILE A 164 2.22 23.18 10.58
CA ILE A 164 3.15 23.84 11.52
C ILE A 164 3.96 22.79 12.30
N ARG A 165 3.30 21.77 12.86
CA ARG A 165 3.98 20.70 13.61
C ARG A 165 4.98 19.92 12.75
N ALA A 166 4.61 19.59 11.52
CA ALA A 166 5.43 18.76 10.62
C ALA A 166 6.53 19.52 9.88
N PHE A 167 6.30 20.78 9.49
CA PHE A 167 7.18 21.53 8.58
C PHE A 167 7.57 22.92 9.06
N GLY A 168 7.05 23.36 10.20
CA GLY A 168 7.46 24.59 10.89
C GLY A 168 6.64 25.84 10.55
N ASP A 169 5.71 25.76 9.59
CA ASP A 169 4.79 26.83 9.25
C ASP A 169 3.47 26.27 8.67
N GLU A 170 2.46 27.11 8.53
CA GLU A 170 1.10 26.71 8.12
C GLU A 170 0.90 26.51 6.61
N THR A 171 1.94 26.67 5.80
CA THR A 171 1.83 26.61 4.34
C THR A 171 1.61 25.17 3.89
N VAL A 172 0.48 24.95 3.23
CA VAL A 172 0.15 23.70 2.54
C VAL A 172 0.65 23.78 1.10
N THR A 173 1.39 22.75 0.67
CA THR A 173 1.82 22.61 -0.73
C THR A 173 1.67 21.15 -1.16
N PRO A 174 1.54 20.85 -2.47
CA PRO A 174 1.51 19.47 -2.94
C PRO A 174 2.78 18.69 -2.54
N GLU A 175 3.93 19.36 -2.57
CA GLU A 175 5.20 18.77 -2.11
C GLU A 175 5.11 18.34 -0.63
N ARG A 176 4.64 19.20 0.27
CA ARG A 176 4.52 18.87 1.69
C ARG A 176 3.45 17.80 1.97
N MET A 177 2.38 17.77 1.17
CA MET A 177 1.40 16.67 1.21
C MET A 177 2.07 15.35 0.85
N GLY A 178 2.80 15.30 -0.27
CA GLY A 178 3.53 14.10 -0.71
C GLY A 178 4.60 13.66 0.31
N LEU A 179 5.35 14.61 0.88
CA LEU A 179 6.35 14.34 1.92
C LEU A 179 5.73 13.73 3.18
N ALA A 180 4.61 14.28 3.65
CA ALA A 180 3.92 13.76 4.83
C ALA A 180 3.36 12.34 4.59
N MET A 181 2.67 12.12 3.45
CA MET A 181 2.16 10.79 3.08
C MET A 181 3.30 9.76 2.96
N GLU A 182 4.42 10.14 2.35
CA GLU A 182 5.61 9.27 2.27
C GLU A 182 6.15 8.89 3.66
N GLN A 183 6.18 9.83 4.61
CA GLN A 183 6.60 9.51 5.98
C GLN A 183 5.67 8.46 6.61
N PHE A 184 4.35 8.65 6.49
CA PHE A 184 3.37 7.69 7.01
C PHE A 184 3.49 6.31 6.37
N GLU A 185 3.52 6.25 5.04
CA GLU A 185 3.54 5.00 4.30
C GLU A 185 4.86 4.21 4.50
N PHE A 186 5.97 4.88 4.83
CA PHE A 186 7.19 4.19 5.27
C PHE A 186 7.06 3.54 6.65
N THR A 187 6.14 4.00 7.51
CA THR A 187 5.89 3.37 8.81
C THR A 187 5.05 2.10 8.70
N MET A 188 4.38 1.88 7.57
CA MET A 188 3.48 0.74 7.34
C MET A 188 4.30 -0.52 7.05
N VAL A 189 4.87 -1.10 8.11
CA VAL A 189 5.73 -2.28 8.04
C VAL A 189 4.95 -3.54 8.44
N SER A 190 4.99 -4.53 7.57
CA SER A 190 4.42 -5.88 7.78
C SER A 190 5.55 -6.90 7.86
N ASN A 191 5.89 -7.30 9.09
CA ASN A 191 7.06 -8.10 9.44
C ASN A 191 6.81 -9.15 10.55
N ASN A 192 5.55 -9.40 10.90
CA ASN A 192 5.15 -10.34 11.94
C ASN A 192 4.16 -11.39 11.41
N SER A 193 4.40 -11.88 10.20
CA SER A 193 3.67 -13.03 9.66
C SER A 193 4.02 -14.32 10.40
N LYS A 194 3.24 -15.39 10.19
CA LYS A 194 3.59 -16.72 10.73
C LYS A 194 4.96 -17.18 10.22
N TYR A 195 5.30 -16.87 8.97
CA TYR A 195 6.61 -17.20 8.42
C TYR A 195 7.74 -16.43 9.09
N ASP A 196 7.53 -15.16 9.43
CA ASP A 196 8.52 -14.37 10.18
C ASP A 196 8.76 -14.99 11.57
N ARG A 197 7.69 -15.37 12.27
CA ARG A 197 7.79 -16.04 13.57
C ARG A 197 8.44 -17.43 13.48
N TYR A 198 8.24 -18.14 12.37
CA TYR A 198 8.95 -19.38 12.07
C TYR A 198 10.46 -19.16 11.88
N LEU A 199 10.85 -18.14 11.11
CA LEU A 199 12.27 -17.78 10.94
C LEU A 199 12.91 -17.36 12.27
N ALA A 200 12.16 -16.72 13.16
CA ALA A 200 12.59 -16.38 14.52
C ALA A 200 12.61 -17.58 15.49
N GLY A 201 12.16 -18.77 15.07
CA GLY A 201 12.08 -19.97 15.91
C GLY A 201 10.99 -19.92 16.99
N THR A 202 10.01 -19.04 16.85
CA THR A 202 8.93 -18.81 17.84
C THR A 202 7.61 -19.48 17.47
N GLU A 203 7.45 -19.91 16.21
CA GLU A 203 6.28 -20.64 15.73
C GLU A 203 6.70 -21.76 14.76
N ALA A 204 5.97 -22.88 14.75
CA ALA A 204 6.22 -23.98 13.82
C ALA A 204 5.29 -23.89 12.60
N LEU A 205 5.82 -24.26 11.43
CA LEU A 205 4.99 -24.58 10.28
C LEU A 205 4.32 -25.95 10.47
N THR A 206 3.09 -26.07 10.00
CA THR A 206 2.41 -27.36 9.82
C THR A 206 3.10 -28.16 8.70
N ASP A 207 2.86 -29.46 8.65
CA ASP A 207 3.45 -30.31 7.60
C ASP A 207 3.11 -29.83 6.17
N SER A 208 1.92 -29.26 5.96
CA SER A 208 1.50 -28.72 4.65
C SER A 208 2.23 -27.42 4.30
N GLU A 209 2.32 -26.49 5.25
CA GLU A 209 3.06 -25.24 5.08
C GLU A 209 4.56 -25.50 4.84
N GLU A 210 5.15 -26.49 5.52
CA GLU A 210 6.55 -26.86 5.33
C GLU A 210 6.81 -27.51 3.97
N ARG A 211 5.94 -28.41 3.50
CA ARG A 211 6.03 -28.95 2.13
C ARG A 211 5.90 -27.84 1.09
N GLY A 212 4.97 -26.90 1.30
CA GLY A 212 4.80 -25.73 0.45
C GLY A 212 6.03 -24.84 0.42
N ARG A 213 6.64 -24.57 1.58
CA ARG A 213 7.88 -23.82 1.69
C ARG A 213 9.01 -24.48 0.91
N VAL A 214 9.18 -25.79 1.04
CA VAL A 214 10.20 -26.54 0.30
C VAL A 214 9.98 -26.41 -1.21
N LEU A 215 8.74 -26.60 -1.69
CA LEU A 215 8.42 -26.43 -3.11
C LEU A 215 8.69 -25.01 -3.61
N PHE A 216 8.31 -23.99 -2.83
CA PHE A 216 8.47 -22.58 -3.19
C PHE A 216 9.94 -22.19 -3.44
N PHE A 217 10.86 -22.75 -2.64
CA PHE A 217 12.30 -22.50 -2.72
C PHE A 217 13.08 -23.57 -3.50
N ALA A 218 12.39 -24.48 -4.20
CA ALA A 218 13.02 -25.53 -4.99
C ALA A 218 12.91 -25.24 -6.49
N GLU A 219 13.99 -25.57 -7.20
CA GLU A 219 14.03 -25.70 -8.66
C GLU A 219 13.19 -26.92 -9.09
N PHE A 220 12.59 -26.83 -10.27
CA PHE A 220 11.99 -27.94 -10.98
C PHE A 220 13.00 -28.51 -11.97
N ASP A 221 13.31 -29.81 -11.84
CA ASP A 221 14.19 -30.51 -12.79
C ASP A 221 13.53 -31.83 -13.23
N PRO A 222 12.97 -31.88 -14.45
CA PRO A 222 12.29 -33.07 -14.95
C PRO A 222 13.26 -34.21 -15.29
N PHE A 223 14.56 -33.94 -15.49
CA PHE A 223 15.53 -34.97 -15.86
C PHE A 223 15.93 -35.86 -14.68
N ILE A 224 15.94 -35.30 -13.47
CA ILE A 224 16.20 -36.04 -12.22
C ILE A 224 14.94 -36.25 -11.38
N GLY A 225 13.77 -35.78 -11.84
CA GLY A 225 12.49 -35.93 -11.17
C GLY A 225 12.32 -35.05 -9.93
N GLN A 226 13.05 -33.92 -9.86
CA GLN A 226 12.91 -32.95 -8.79
C GLN A 226 11.67 -32.08 -9.00
N LYS A 227 10.84 -31.97 -7.97
CA LYS A 227 9.70 -31.06 -7.95
C LYS A 227 10.10 -29.71 -7.34
N GLY A 228 9.63 -28.63 -7.94
CA GLY A 228 9.85 -27.28 -7.47
C GLY A 228 8.83 -26.31 -8.07
N GLY A 229 8.63 -25.19 -7.39
CA GLY A 229 7.72 -24.13 -7.80
C GLY A 229 8.39 -22.98 -8.54
N GLU A 230 9.73 -22.93 -8.58
CA GLU A 230 10.52 -21.85 -9.22
C GLU A 230 10.25 -20.44 -8.66
N CYS A 231 9.47 -20.33 -7.58
CA CYS A 231 8.89 -19.06 -7.14
C CYS A 231 9.97 -18.08 -6.65
N PHE A 232 11.01 -18.62 -6.01
CA PHE A 232 12.05 -17.84 -5.35
C PHE A 232 12.93 -17.03 -6.31
N HIS A 233 12.96 -17.34 -7.62
CA HIS A 233 13.71 -16.53 -8.59
C HIS A 233 13.15 -15.10 -8.69
N CYS A 234 11.84 -14.95 -8.49
CA CYS A 234 11.12 -13.68 -8.54
C CYS A 234 10.70 -13.19 -7.16
N HIS A 235 10.27 -14.09 -6.29
CA HIS A 235 9.71 -13.79 -4.98
C HIS A 235 10.60 -14.34 -3.85
N ALA A 236 11.73 -13.68 -3.60
CA ALA A 236 12.68 -14.08 -2.56
C ALA A 236 13.05 -12.94 -1.62
N GLY A 237 13.94 -13.24 -0.67
CA GLY A 237 14.40 -12.33 0.36
C GLY A 237 13.32 -12.04 1.39
N PHE A 238 13.63 -11.11 2.30
CA PHE A 238 12.74 -10.77 3.40
C PHE A 238 11.41 -10.18 2.91
N ASN A 239 11.35 -9.50 1.76
CA ASN A 239 10.12 -8.88 1.25
C ASN A 239 9.42 -9.67 0.14
N PHE A 240 9.87 -10.88 -0.19
CA PHE A 240 9.26 -11.74 -1.23
C PHE A 240 9.08 -11.05 -2.59
N THR A 241 10.07 -10.27 -3.00
CA THR A 241 10.14 -9.63 -4.32
C THR A 241 11.61 -9.42 -4.68
N ASN A 242 11.90 -9.40 -5.98
CA ASN A 242 13.22 -9.11 -6.52
C ASN A 242 13.37 -7.66 -7.03
N ASP A 243 12.36 -6.81 -6.82
CA ASP A 243 12.31 -5.42 -7.31
C ASP A 243 12.54 -5.28 -8.83
N LYS A 244 12.14 -6.27 -9.64
CA LYS A 244 12.21 -6.19 -11.11
C LYS A 244 10.85 -5.94 -11.75
N PHE A 245 10.90 -5.65 -13.05
CA PHE A 245 9.75 -5.66 -13.94
C PHE A 245 9.86 -6.87 -14.86
N MET A 246 8.84 -7.72 -14.88
CA MET A 246 8.88 -9.01 -15.57
C MET A 246 7.53 -9.28 -16.22
N ASN A 247 7.54 -10.02 -17.33
CA ASN A 247 6.33 -10.53 -17.96
C ASN A 247 6.17 -11.99 -17.52
N ASN A 248 5.07 -12.28 -16.81
CA ASN A 248 4.79 -13.61 -16.29
C ASN A 248 3.91 -14.48 -17.21
N GLY A 249 3.78 -14.09 -18.48
CA GLY A 249 3.12 -14.86 -19.52
C GLY A 249 1.60 -14.94 -19.36
N LEU A 250 0.94 -13.88 -18.89
CA LEU A 250 -0.53 -13.85 -18.81
C LEU A 250 -1.19 -13.98 -20.19
N ASP A 251 -0.59 -13.36 -21.20
CA ASP A 251 -1.14 -13.27 -22.56
C ASP A 251 -0.03 -13.49 -23.61
N GLU A 252 -0.42 -13.91 -24.81
CA GLU A 252 0.45 -13.90 -25.99
C GLU A 252 0.56 -12.46 -26.56
N ASP A 253 1.50 -12.21 -27.48
CA ASP A 253 1.75 -10.86 -28.01
C ASP A 253 0.50 -10.16 -28.58
N ALA A 254 -0.37 -10.90 -29.26
CA ALA A 254 -1.62 -10.37 -29.83
C ALA A 254 -2.69 -10.05 -28.77
N GLY A 255 -2.55 -10.59 -27.55
CA GLY A 255 -3.47 -10.42 -26.44
C GLY A 255 -3.12 -9.28 -25.48
N PHE A 256 -1.96 -8.62 -25.65
CA PHE A 256 -1.57 -7.50 -24.79
C PHE A 256 -2.51 -6.30 -24.94
N THR A 257 -3.39 -6.12 -23.95
CA THR A 257 -4.30 -4.97 -23.84
C THR A 257 -3.72 -3.86 -22.97
N ASP A 258 -2.92 -4.21 -21.96
CA ASP A 258 -2.10 -3.29 -21.19
C ASP A 258 -0.61 -3.52 -21.44
N GLU A 259 0.05 -2.55 -22.07
CA GLU A 259 1.46 -2.64 -22.42
C GLU A 259 2.41 -2.47 -21.23
N GLY A 260 1.89 -2.22 -20.01
CA GLY A 260 2.67 -2.21 -18.78
C GLY A 260 3.78 -1.17 -18.79
N ARG A 261 4.99 -1.59 -18.42
CA ARG A 261 6.18 -0.74 -18.33
C ARG A 261 6.57 -0.05 -19.64
N PHE A 262 6.24 -0.61 -20.79
CA PHE A 262 6.49 0.03 -22.09
C PHE A 262 5.93 1.45 -22.16
N LYS A 263 4.77 1.72 -21.53
CA LYS A 263 4.18 3.07 -21.48
C LYS A 263 5.04 4.10 -20.74
N VAL A 264 5.99 3.64 -19.92
CA VAL A 264 6.93 4.47 -19.15
C VAL A 264 8.26 4.62 -19.89
N THR A 265 8.77 3.54 -20.49
CA THR A 265 10.14 3.51 -21.04
C THR A 265 10.20 3.68 -22.57
N ASN A 266 9.11 3.40 -23.28
CA ASN A 266 9.05 3.26 -24.75
C ASN A 266 10.03 2.22 -25.33
N ASP A 267 10.59 1.33 -24.50
CA ASP A 267 11.45 0.24 -24.96
C ASP A 267 10.58 -1.00 -25.30
N PRO A 268 10.54 -1.47 -26.55
CA PRO A 268 9.77 -2.66 -26.92
C PRO A 268 10.05 -3.89 -26.06
N ALA A 269 11.26 -4.01 -25.47
CA ALA A 269 11.60 -5.10 -24.56
C ALA A 269 10.86 -5.03 -23.21
N ASP A 270 10.25 -3.89 -22.86
CA ASP A 270 9.47 -3.69 -21.63
C ASP A 270 7.96 -3.88 -21.83
N LYS A 271 7.52 -4.27 -23.03
CA LYS A 271 6.11 -4.50 -23.31
C LYS A 271 5.54 -5.62 -22.43
N ALA A 272 4.39 -5.33 -21.81
CA ALA A 272 3.69 -6.22 -20.88
C ALA A 272 4.51 -6.66 -19.65
N LYS A 273 5.59 -5.95 -19.33
CA LYS A 273 6.30 -6.15 -18.06
C LYS A 273 5.64 -5.34 -16.96
N PHE A 274 5.52 -5.96 -15.79
CA PHE A 274 4.98 -5.34 -14.59
C PHE A 274 5.90 -5.61 -13.40
N LYS A 275 5.83 -4.75 -12.39
CA LYS A 275 6.56 -4.89 -11.14
C LYS A 275 6.21 -6.24 -10.52
N VAL A 276 7.24 -6.98 -10.10
CA VAL A 276 7.07 -8.18 -9.29
C VAL A 276 6.62 -7.74 -7.88
N PRO A 277 5.36 -7.99 -7.47
CA PRO A 277 4.88 -7.53 -6.17
C PRO A 277 5.50 -8.35 -5.03
N SER A 278 5.51 -7.79 -3.83
CA SER A 278 5.74 -8.58 -2.62
C SER A 278 4.61 -9.60 -2.45
N LEU A 279 4.95 -10.82 -2.00
CA LEU A 279 3.94 -11.81 -1.61
C LEU A 279 3.54 -11.72 -0.13
N ARG A 280 4.07 -10.75 0.62
CA ARG A 280 3.57 -10.50 1.98
C ARG A 280 2.10 -10.10 1.90
N ASN A 281 1.31 -10.60 2.83
CA ASN A 281 -0.14 -10.38 2.89
C ASN A 281 -0.93 -10.85 1.65
N ILE A 282 -0.34 -11.65 0.76
CA ILE A 282 -0.98 -12.05 -0.51
C ILE A 282 -2.34 -12.72 -0.30
N ALA A 283 -2.54 -13.46 0.79
CA ALA A 283 -3.82 -14.11 1.08
C ALA A 283 -4.96 -13.12 1.41
N LEU A 284 -4.64 -11.84 1.65
CA LEU A 284 -5.58 -10.77 1.98
C LEU A 284 -5.90 -9.86 0.79
N THR A 285 -5.15 -9.96 -0.31
CA THR A 285 -5.21 -9.03 -1.44
C THR A 285 -5.70 -9.71 -2.74
N PRO A 286 -6.79 -10.49 -2.74
CA PRO A 286 -7.43 -10.87 -4.00
C PRO A 286 -8.11 -9.65 -4.64
N PRO A 287 -8.45 -9.70 -5.92
CA PRO A 287 -7.97 -10.67 -6.90
C PRO A 287 -6.52 -10.37 -7.33
N TYR A 288 -5.91 -11.32 -8.03
CA TYR A 288 -4.48 -11.32 -8.33
C TYR A 288 -4.17 -10.90 -9.76
N MET A 289 -2.91 -10.53 -9.96
CA MET A 289 -2.35 -9.91 -11.17
C MET A 289 -2.72 -8.43 -11.32
N HIS A 290 -2.04 -7.74 -12.22
CA HIS A 290 -2.27 -6.32 -12.46
C HIS A 290 -3.71 -5.99 -12.90
N ASP A 291 -4.41 -6.96 -13.50
CA ASP A 291 -5.78 -6.81 -14.00
C ASP A 291 -6.83 -7.56 -13.15
N GLY A 292 -6.42 -8.21 -12.07
CA GLY A 292 -7.31 -8.92 -11.16
C GLY A 292 -8.03 -10.13 -11.77
N ARG A 293 -7.52 -10.73 -12.85
CA ARG A 293 -8.22 -11.82 -13.56
C ARG A 293 -8.36 -13.12 -12.75
N PHE A 294 -7.55 -13.31 -11.72
CA PHE A 294 -7.59 -14.50 -10.87
C PHE A 294 -8.18 -14.17 -9.49
N SER A 295 -9.26 -14.81 -9.12
CA SER A 295 -9.94 -14.58 -7.84
C SER A 295 -9.33 -15.38 -6.68
N THR A 296 -8.53 -16.42 -6.96
CA THR A 296 -7.99 -17.34 -5.95
C THR A 296 -6.51 -17.63 -6.18
N LEU A 297 -5.78 -17.96 -5.09
CA LEU A 297 -4.38 -18.36 -5.21
C LEU A 297 -4.23 -19.67 -5.98
N GLU A 298 -5.24 -20.54 -5.92
CA GLU A 298 -5.30 -21.78 -6.70
C GLU A 298 -5.31 -21.51 -8.21
N GLN A 299 -6.01 -20.47 -8.68
CA GLN A 299 -5.94 -20.04 -10.08
C GLN A 299 -4.56 -19.46 -10.43
N VAL A 300 -3.91 -18.76 -9.51
CA VAL A 300 -2.53 -18.29 -9.69
C VAL A 300 -1.57 -19.46 -9.80
N MET A 301 -1.73 -20.50 -8.97
CA MET A 301 -0.92 -21.71 -9.06
C MET A 301 -1.17 -22.45 -10.37
N GLU A 302 -2.41 -22.54 -10.85
CA GLU A 302 -2.72 -23.13 -12.16
C GLU A 302 -2.07 -22.34 -13.30
N HIS A 303 -2.06 -21.01 -13.21
CA HIS A 303 -1.36 -20.16 -14.18
C HIS A 303 0.12 -20.51 -14.27
N TYR A 304 0.83 -20.55 -13.14
CA TYR A 304 2.25 -20.90 -13.13
C TYR A 304 2.52 -22.37 -13.43
N ASP A 305 1.59 -23.28 -13.14
CA ASP A 305 1.77 -24.70 -13.46
C ASP A 305 1.64 -24.94 -14.96
N THR A 306 0.55 -24.51 -15.61
CA THR A 306 0.28 -24.83 -17.03
C THR A 306 -0.28 -23.67 -17.87
N GLY A 307 -0.61 -22.54 -17.25
CA GLY A 307 -1.30 -21.42 -17.90
C GLY A 307 -0.40 -20.40 -18.60
N VAL A 308 0.91 -20.40 -18.34
CA VAL A 308 1.88 -19.45 -18.92
C VAL A 308 1.83 -19.48 -20.45
N LYS A 309 1.72 -18.28 -21.05
CA LYS A 309 1.70 -18.04 -22.48
C LYS A 309 3.05 -17.54 -22.96
N ASN A 310 3.49 -18.08 -24.10
CA ASN A 310 4.70 -17.60 -24.75
C ASN A 310 4.43 -16.25 -25.44
N SER A 311 5.37 -15.32 -25.33
CA SER A 311 5.31 -14.00 -25.97
C SER A 311 6.72 -13.45 -26.19
N SER A 312 6.85 -12.41 -27.02
CA SER A 312 8.14 -11.82 -27.37
C SER A 312 8.92 -11.23 -26.19
N THR A 313 8.25 -10.91 -25.08
CA THR A 313 8.86 -10.32 -23.87
C THR A 313 8.75 -11.22 -22.63
N LEU A 314 8.28 -12.47 -22.79
CA LEU A 314 8.19 -13.44 -21.68
C LEU A 314 9.55 -13.56 -20.98
N ASP A 315 9.53 -13.57 -19.65
CA ASP A 315 10.75 -13.73 -18.89
C ASP A 315 11.31 -15.16 -19.03
N GLY A 316 12.60 -15.28 -19.32
CA GLY A 316 13.27 -16.56 -19.57
C GLY A 316 13.28 -17.51 -18.36
N LEU A 317 13.09 -16.98 -17.14
CA LEU A 317 12.95 -17.80 -15.94
C LEU A 317 11.69 -18.67 -15.94
N LEU A 318 10.69 -18.34 -16.78
CA LEU A 318 9.46 -19.12 -16.92
C LEU A 318 9.55 -20.21 -17.99
N PHE A 319 10.77 -20.52 -18.45
CA PHE A 319 10.97 -21.60 -19.42
C PHE A 319 10.35 -22.92 -18.96
N HIS A 320 10.55 -23.29 -17.70
CA HIS A 320 10.02 -24.54 -17.13
C HIS A 320 8.51 -24.53 -16.88
N ASN A 321 7.89 -23.35 -16.86
CA ASN A 321 6.43 -23.21 -16.81
C ASN A 321 5.78 -23.46 -18.17
N ILE A 322 6.56 -23.57 -19.25
CA ILE A 322 6.10 -23.93 -20.60
C ILE A 322 6.61 -25.31 -21.00
N GLU A 323 7.91 -25.57 -20.87
CA GLU A 323 8.57 -26.81 -21.30
C GLU A 323 9.02 -27.63 -20.07
N PRO A 324 8.65 -28.91 -19.96
CA PRO A 324 8.11 -29.79 -21.01
C PRO A 324 6.57 -29.88 -21.06
N GLY A 325 5.87 -28.88 -20.55
CA GLY A 325 4.41 -28.86 -20.39
C GLY A 325 3.94 -28.35 -19.03
N GLY A 326 4.75 -27.51 -18.39
CA GLY A 326 4.50 -26.98 -17.05
C GLY A 326 5.39 -27.55 -15.95
N LEU A 327 5.16 -27.07 -14.72
CA LEU A 327 5.88 -27.49 -13.51
C LEU A 327 5.44 -28.87 -12.98
N GLN A 328 4.40 -29.47 -13.59
CA GLN A 328 3.87 -30.79 -13.24
C GLN A 328 3.47 -30.91 -11.77
N LEU A 329 2.90 -29.84 -11.20
CA LEU A 329 2.45 -29.83 -9.82
C LEU A 329 1.21 -30.71 -9.66
N SER A 330 1.19 -31.55 -8.63
CA SER A 330 -0.03 -32.26 -8.25
C SER A 330 -1.00 -31.31 -7.53
N ALA A 331 -2.26 -31.73 -7.37
CA ALA A 331 -3.22 -31.00 -6.57
C ALA A 331 -2.75 -30.79 -5.11
N GLN A 332 -2.01 -31.76 -4.56
CA GLN A 332 -1.41 -31.65 -3.23
C GLN A 332 -0.27 -30.63 -3.22
N ASP A 333 0.60 -30.63 -4.23
CA ASP A 333 1.71 -29.67 -4.33
C ASP A 333 1.17 -28.23 -4.40
N ARG A 334 0.13 -27.99 -5.20
CA ARG A 334 -0.53 -26.67 -5.27
C ARG A 334 -1.19 -26.28 -3.95
N ALA A 335 -1.87 -27.21 -3.27
CA ALA A 335 -2.47 -26.95 -1.97
C ALA A 335 -1.42 -26.61 -0.89
N ASP A 336 -0.29 -27.32 -0.90
CA ASP A 336 0.82 -27.07 0.03
C ASP A 336 1.47 -25.71 -0.26
N LEU A 337 1.71 -25.35 -1.52
CA LEU A 337 2.19 -24.01 -1.90
C LEU A 337 1.24 -22.90 -1.43
N VAL A 338 -0.06 -23.06 -1.62
CA VAL A 338 -1.06 -22.10 -1.12
C VAL A 338 -1.05 -22.04 0.42
N ALA A 339 -0.89 -23.17 1.10
CA ALA A 339 -0.76 -23.19 2.55
C ALA A 339 0.47 -22.36 3.00
N PHE A 340 1.61 -22.52 2.33
CA PHE A 340 2.79 -21.70 2.59
C PHE A 340 2.56 -20.20 2.32
N LEU A 341 1.96 -19.83 1.19
CA LEU A 341 1.67 -18.41 0.88
C LEU A 341 0.80 -17.74 1.96
N LYS A 342 -0.14 -18.49 2.56
CA LYS A 342 -0.97 -17.99 3.68
C LYS A 342 -0.17 -17.73 4.96
N THR A 343 1.02 -18.32 5.11
CA THR A 343 1.90 -18.02 6.25
C THR A 343 2.55 -16.64 6.15
N LEU A 344 2.51 -16.01 4.97
CA LEU A 344 3.06 -14.67 4.71
C LEU A 344 2.11 -13.53 5.12
N THR A 345 0.97 -13.86 5.72
CA THR A 345 0.00 -12.89 6.22
C THR A 345 0.37 -12.42 7.62
N ASP A 346 0.49 -11.09 7.80
CA ASP A 346 0.66 -10.45 9.09
C ASP A 346 -0.71 -10.01 9.64
N VAL A 347 -1.22 -10.75 10.60
CA VAL A 347 -2.54 -10.47 11.20
C VAL A 347 -2.51 -9.24 12.10
N SER A 348 -1.36 -8.94 12.74
CA SER A 348 -1.21 -7.74 13.57
C SER A 348 -1.30 -6.46 12.74
N PHE A 349 -0.73 -6.47 11.53
CA PHE A 349 -0.73 -5.31 10.62
C PHE A 349 -2.14 -4.83 10.25
N MET A 350 -3.09 -5.76 10.08
CA MET A 350 -4.49 -5.46 9.73
C MET A 350 -5.30 -4.76 10.84
N ALA A 351 -4.81 -4.77 12.07
CA ALA A 351 -5.52 -4.19 13.23
C ALA A 351 -4.62 -3.23 14.01
N ASP A 352 -3.50 -2.82 13.43
CA ASP A 352 -2.55 -1.93 14.08
C ASP A 352 -3.12 -0.50 14.14
N GLU A 353 -3.36 -0.03 15.36
CA GLU A 353 -3.90 1.32 15.63
C GLU A 353 -2.97 2.45 15.20
N ARG A 354 -1.70 2.15 14.91
CA ARG A 354 -0.77 3.12 14.30
C ARG A 354 -1.19 3.47 12.87
N PHE A 355 -1.87 2.56 12.18
CA PHE A 355 -2.22 2.71 10.76
C PHE A 355 -3.72 2.91 10.53
N SER A 356 -4.58 2.81 11.56
CA SER A 356 -6.03 3.00 11.45
C SER A 356 -6.42 4.47 11.15
N SER A 357 -7.70 4.75 10.88
CA SER A 357 -8.17 6.14 10.77
C SER A 357 -7.83 6.93 12.05
N PRO A 358 -7.25 8.14 11.96
CA PRO A 358 -7.02 9.01 13.12
C PRO A 358 -8.25 9.86 13.50
N PHE A 359 -9.38 9.71 12.81
CA PHE A 359 -10.61 10.48 12.98
C PHE A 359 -11.71 9.71 13.73
#